data_AF-A0A845KTT3-F1
#
_entry.id   AF-A0A845KTT3-F1
#
_cell.length_a   1.000
_cell.length_b   1.000
_cell.length_c   1.000
_cell.angle_alpha   90.00
_cell.angle_beta   90.00
_cell.angle_gamma   90.00
#
_symmetry.space_group_name_H-M   'P 1'
#
loop_
_entity.id
_entity.type
_entity.pdbx_description
1 polymer ?
#
loop_
_entity_poly.entity_id
_entity_poly.type
_entity_poly.pdbx_seq_one_letter_code
_entity_poly.pdbx_strand_id
1 'polypeptide(L)'
;MKKLRILWGILKRTRADHILLGFVLFLLADAAVIRLVEPDIHRYGDALWYCYAVISTAGFGDIVTVTLIGKICSVLLTIYTIFVVAIVTGVVVNFYTQLVEMQQKETLAMFMDKLERLPELSKEELEHISQKVRKFR
;
A
#
# COMPACT_ATOMS: atom_id res chain seq x y z
N MET A 1 7.12 16.84 -1.65
CA MET A 1 5.68 17.15 -1.45
C MET A 1 4.73 16.58 -2.52
N LYS A 2 5.03 16.66 -3.84
CA LYS A 2 4.14 16.13 -4.91
C LYS A 2 3.82 14.62 -4.76
N LYS A 3 4.83 13.78 -4.51
CA LYS A 3 4.66 12.32 -4.34
C LYS A 3 3.73 11.92 -3.19
N LEU A 4 3.80 12.62 -2.05
CA LEU A 4 2.94 12.38 -0.89
C LEU A 4 1.46 12.71 -1.20
N ARG A 5 1.21 13.76 -2.00
CA ARG A 5 -0.14 14.13 -2.43
C ARG A 5 -0.75 13.11 -3.39
N ILE A 6 0.06 12.50 -4.26
CA ILE A 6 -0.38 11.43 -5.16
C ILE A 6 -0.79 10.19 -4.35
N LEU A 7 0.08 9.73 -3.44
CA LEU A 7 -0.22 8.59 -2.57
C LEU A 7 -1.49 8.83 -1.74
N TRP A 8 -1.60 10.00 -1.11
CA TRP A 8 -2.77 10.39 -0.33
C TRP A 8 -4.04 10.48 -1.18
N GLY A 9 -3.92 10.97 -2.41
CA GLY A 9 -5.02 11.01 -3.38
C GLY A 9 -5.50 9.61 -3.77
N ILE A 10 -4.59 8.66 -3.94
CA ILE A 10 -4.91 7.25 -4.22
C ILE A 10 -5.66 6.65 -3.03
N LEU A 11 -5.11 6.82 -1.82
CA LEU A 11 -5.67 6.24 -0.60
C LEU A 11 -7.13 6.67 -0.37
N LYS A 12 -7.41 7.97 -0.53
CA LYS A 12 -8.77 8.52 -0.41
C LYS A 12 -9.70 8.11 -1.54
N ARG A 13 -9.19 8.00 -2.78
CA ARG A 13 -10.00 7.56 -3.93
C ARG A 13 -10.41 6.10 -3.83
N THR A 14 -9.52 5.24 -3.32
CA THR A 14 -9.81 3.81 -3.11
C THR A 14 -10.55 3.53 -1.81
N ARG A 15 -10.78 4.55 -0.96
CA ARG A 15 -11.27 4.42 0.43
C ARG A 15 -10.41 3.48 1.29
N ALA A 16 -9.16 3.25 0.90
CA ALA A 16 -8.23 2.40 1.63
C ALA A 16 -7.91 3.00 3.00
N ASP A 17 -7.97 4.32 3.15
CA ASP A 17 -7.81 5.02 4.42
C ASP A 17 -8.85 4.58 5.46
N HIS A 18 -10.12 4.46 5.07
CA HIS A 18 -11.18 3.97 5.97
C HIS A 18 -10.98 2.49 6.35
N ILE A 19 -10.56 1.66 5.40
CA ILE A 19 -10.32 0.23 5.65
C ILE A 19 -9.13 0.03 6.59
N LEU A 20 -8.05 0.79 6.39
CA LEU A 20 -6.87 0.75 7.25
C LEU A 20 -7.16 1.26 8.66
N LEU A 21 -7.90 2.36 8.78
CA LEU A 21 -8.34 2.86 10.09
C LEU A 21 -9.23 1.85 10.80
N GLY A 22 -10.18 1.24 10.07
CA GLY A 22 -11.04 0.17 10.57
C GLY A 22 -10.23 -1.03 11.04
N PHE A 23 -9.17 -1.40 10.33
CA PHE A 23 -8.29 -2.50 10.73
C PHE A 23 -7.55 -2.21 12.03
N VAL A 24 -7.02 -0.99 12.20
CA VAL A 24 -6.35 -0.60 13.45
C VAL A 24 -7.34 -0.63 14.62
N LEU A 25 -8.54 -0.09 14.45
CA LEU A 25 -9.57 -0.13 15.48
C LEU A 25 -10.02 -1.57 15.79
N PHE A 26 -10.18 -2.40 14.77
CA PHE A 26 -10.51 -3.81 14.89
C PHE A 26 -9.43 -4.56 15.68
N LEU A 27 -8.14 -4.35 15.35
CA LEU A 27 -7.02 -4.96 16.07
C LEU A 27 -7.02 -4.58 17.55
N LEU A 28 -7.21 -3.29 17.86
CA LEU A 28 -7.25 -2.83 19.25
C LEU A 28 -8.44 -3.43 20.01
N ALA A 29 -9.60 -3.55 19.37
CA ALA A 29 -10.77 -4.18 19.95
C ALA A 29 -10.58 -5.70 20.12
N ASP A 30 -10.01 -6.37 19.13
CA ASP A 30 -9.72 -7.81 19.15
C ASP A 30 -8.76 -8.17 20.28
N ALA A 31 -7.69 -7.39 20.47
CA ALA A 31 -6.78 -7.53 21.60
C ALA A 31 -7.50 -7.37 22.96
N ALA A 32 -8.53 -6.51 23.04
CA ALA A 32 -9.29 -6.32 24.26
C ALA A 32 -10.17 -7.54 24.55
N VAL A 33 -10.81 -8.08 23.50
CA VAL A 33 -11.61 -9.31 23.61
C VAL A 33 -10.71 -10.48 24.00
N ILE A 34 -9.58 -10.69 23.32
CA ILE A 34 -8.61 -11.75 23.63
C ILE A 34 -8.17 -11.67 25.09
N ARG A 35 -7.81 -10.48 25.58
CA ARG A 35 -7.44 -10.29 26.99
C ARG A 35 -8.54 -10.70 27.96
N LEU A 36 -9.82 -10.50 27.62
CA LEU A 36 -10.95 -10.81 28.48
C LEU A 36 -11.33 -12.29 28.46
N VAL A 37 -11.17 -12.96 27.31
CA VAL A 37 -11.64 -14.35 27.13
C VAL A 37 -10.54 -15.38 27.37
N GLU A 38 -9.27 -15.03 27.16
CA GLU A 38 -8.16 -15.97 27.35
C GLU A 38 -7.64 -15.94 28.79
N PRO A 39 -7.59 -17.12 29.46
CA PRO A 39 -7.19 -17.18 30.87
C PRO A 39 -5.71 -16.86 31.07
N ASP A 40 -4.84 -17.29 30.16
CA ASP A 40 -3.38 -17.18 30.30
C ASP A 40 -2.81 -15.84 29.79
N ILE A 41 -3.66 -14.97 29.24
CA ILE A 41 -3.26 -13.65 28.75
C ILE A 41 -3.68 -12.61 29.80
N HIS A 42 -2.72 -12.08 30.57
CA HIS A 42 -3.02 -11.25 31.74
C HIS A 42 -2.84 -9.74 31.55
N ARG A 43 -2.26 -9.28 30.44
CA ARG A 43 -2.17 -7.84 30.14
C ARG A 43 -2.63 -7.55 28.73
N TYR A 44 -3.16 -6.35 28.53
CA TYR A 44 -3.54 -5.90 27.19
C TYR A 44 -2.34 -5.85 26.23
N GLY A 45 -1.15 -5.51 26.75
CA GLY A 45 0.10 -5.57 25.98
C GLY A 45 0.43 -6.98 25.46
N ASP A 46 0.17 -8.01 26.27
CA ASP A 46 0.39 -9.41 25.88
C ASP A 46 -0.60 -9.84 24.78
N ALA A 47 -1.85 -9.35 24.86
CA ALA A 47 -2.84 -9.55 23.79
C ALA A 47 -2.46 -8.82 22.50
N LEU A 48 -1.92 -7.58 22.58
CA LEU A 48 -1.40 -6.87 21.41
C LEU A 48 -0.20 -7.58 20.80
N TRP A 49 0.69 -8.13 21.62
CA TRP A 49 1.83 -8.94 21.17
C TRP A 49 1.35 -10.20 20.44
N TYR A 50 0.33 -10.87 20.98
CA TYR A 50 -0.33 -11.99 20.30
C TYR A 50 -0.91 -11.57 18.94
N CYS A 51 -1.70 -10.49 18.90
CA CYS A 51 -2.27 -9.98 17.65
C CYS A 51 -1.16 -9.66 16.63
N TYR A 52 -0.05 -9.04 17.06
CA TYR A 52 1.11 -8.81 16.22
C TYR A 52 1.66 -10.12 15.63
N ALA A 53 1.89 -11.15 16.45
CA ALA A 53 2.41 -12.44 16.00
C ALA A 53 1.48 -13.14 14.98
N VAL A 54 0.16 -12.95 15.12
CA VAL A 54 -0.86 -13.45 14.17
C VAL A 54 -0.81 -12.68 12.85
N ILE A 55 -0.91 -11.34 12.87
CA ILE A 55 -0.96 -10.53 11.64
C ILE A 55 0.36 -10.54 10.87
N SER A 56 1.49 -10.70 11.57
CA SER A 56 2.81 -10.83 10.95
C SER A 56 3.05 -12.22 10.40
N THR A 57 2.15 -13.18 10.67
CA THR A 57 2.32 -14.61 10.38
C THR A 57 3.57 -15.23 11.02
N ALA A 58 4.14 -14.59 12.05
CA ALA A 58 5.36 -15.07 12.70
C ALA A 58 5.05 -16.26 13.62
N GLY A 59 3.93 -16.20 14.34
CA GLY A 59 3.43 -17.32 15.14
C GLY A 59 4.46 -17.86 16.15
N PHE A 60 5.07 -16.98 16.95
CA PHE A 60 6.14 -17.34 17.89
C PHE A 60 5.75 -18.46 18.88
N GLY A 61 4.47 -18.61 19.19
CA GLY A 61 3.94 -19.70 20.02
C GLY A 61 4.19 -19.55 21.52
N ASP A 62 4.75 -18.43 21.94
CA ASP A 62 4.92 -18.02 23.34
C ASP A 62 3.59 -17.66 24.01
N ILE A 63 2.66 -17.08 23.24
CA ILE A 63 1.29 -16.79 23.65
C ILE A 63 0.33 -17.37 22.63
N VAL A 64 -0.70 -18.08 23.09
CA VAL A 64 -1.69 -18.74 22.24
C VAL A 64 -3.11 -18.56 22.78
N THR A 65 -4.08 -18.60 21.87
CA THR A 65 -5.51 -18.60 22.22
C THR A 65 -6.02 -20.04 22.35
N VAL A 66 -6.57 -20.39 23.50
CA VAL A 66 -7.10 -21.73 23.77
C VAL A 66 -8.62 -21.76 23.76
N THR A 67 -9.28 -20.65 24.06
CA THR A 67 -10.74 -20.57 24.11
C THR A 67 -11.36 -20.54 22.72
N LEU A 68 -12.63 -20.95 22.63
CA LEU A 68 -13.38 -20.92 21.37
C LEU A 68 -13.51 -19.48 20.83
N ILE A 69 -13.81 -18.52 21.71
CA ILE A 69 -13.99 -17.11 21.31
C ILE A 69 -12.64 -16.53 20.84
N GLY A 70 -11.55 -16.75 21.58
CA GLY A 70 -10.22 -16.27 21.19
C GLY A 70 -9.76 -16.87 19.86
N LYS A 71 -10.04 -18.15 19.59
CA LYS A 71 -9.78 -18.77 18.29
C LYS A 71 -10.58 -18.14 17.16
N ILE A 72 -11.87 -17.86 17.37
CA ILE A 72 -12.71 -17.17 16.37
C ILE A 72 -12.17 -15.77 16.08
N CYS A 73 -11.83 -15.00 17.12
CA CYS A 73 -11.16 -13.69 17.00
C CYS A 73 -9.90 -13.78 16.14
N SER A 74 -9.04 -14.76 16.42
CA SER A 74 -7.79 -14.99 15.68
C SER A 74 -8.02 -15.30 14.19
N VAL A 75 -9.06 -16.08 13.87
CA VAL A 75 -9.46 -16.37 12.49
C VAL A 75 -9.96 -15.10 11.79
N LEU A 76 -10.81 -14.30 12.44
CA LEU A 76 -11.32 -13.05 11.90
C LEU A 76 -10.19 -12.04 11.65
N LEU A 77 -9.27 -11.91 12.61
CA LEU A 77 -8.08 -11.07 12.49
C LEU A 77 -7.21 -11.49 11.29
N THR A 78 -7.03 -12.79 11.10
CA THR A 78 -6.26 -13.34 9.97
C THR A 78 -6.93 -13.00 8.63
N ILE A 79 -8.24 -13.23 8.51
CA ILE A 79 -9.00 -12.92 7.29
C ILE A 79 -8.91 -11.43 6.95
N TYR A 80 -9.11 -10.55 7.94
CA TYR A 80 -9.01 -9.10 7.71
C TYR A 80 -7.58 -8.71 7.31
N THR A 81 -6.55 -9.28 7.94
CA THR A 81 -5.15 -9.02 7.59
C THR A 81 -4.86 -9.35 6.13
N ILE A 82 -5.37 -10.47 5.60
CA ILE A 82 -5.22 -10.85 4.19
C ILE A 82 -5.79 -9.76 3.26
N PHE A 83 -7.00 -9.27 3.54
CA PHE A 83 -7.61 -8.19 2.75
C PHE A 83 -6.79 -6.90 2.82
N VAL A 84 -6.29 -6.53 4.00
CA VAL A 84 -5.47 -5.32 4.18
C VAL A 84 -4.17 -5.42 3.39
N VAL A 85 -3.47 -6.55 3.46
CA VAL A 85 -2.24 -6.78 2.70
C VAL A 85 -2.49 -6.68 1.19
N ALA A 86 -3.59 -7.27 0.70
CA ALA A 86 -3.98 -7.18 -0.71
C ALA A 86 -4.25 -5.73 -1.16
N ILE A 87 -4.98 -4.96 -0.34
CA ILE A 87 -5.30 -3.56 -0.63
C ILE A 87 -4.05 -2.69 -0.61
N VAL A 88 -3.19 -2.83 0.41
CA VAL A 88 -1.93 -2.08 0.50
C VAL A 88 -1.06 -2.35 -0.72
N THR A 89 -0.94 -3.62 -1.13
CA THR A 89 -0.22 -4.00 -2.33
C THR A 89 -0.81 -3.33 -3.58
N GLY A 90 -2.13 -3.35 -3.73
CA GLY A 90 -2.81 -2.67 -4.84
C GLY A 90 -2.60 -1.15 -4.87
N VAL A 91 -2.60 -0.50 -3.70
CA VAL A 91 -2.30 0.94 -3.56
C VAL A 91 -0.87 1.24 -3.99
N VAL A 92 0.10 0.41 -3.58
CA VAL A 92 1.50 0.58 -3.95
C VAL A 92 1.67 0.43 -5.47
N VAL A 93 1.10 -0.61 -6.06
CA VAL A 93 1.16 -0.83 -7.52
C VAL A 93 0.55 0.37 -8.26
N ASN A 94 -0.64 0.81 -7.87
CA ASN A 94 -1.30 1.97 -8.49
C ASN A 94 -0.47 3.26 -8.35
N PHE A 95 0.20 3.45 -7.20
CA PHE A 95 1.09 4.58 -7.00
C PHE A 95 2.28 4.56 -7.96
N TYR A 96 2.93 3.41 -8.14
CA TYR A 96 4.02 3.27 -9.11
C TYR A 96 3.55 3.47 -10.55
N THR A 97 2.40 2.91 -10.94
CA THR A 97 1.83 3.11 -12.27
C THR A 97 1.57 4.58 -12.55
N GLN A 98 0.95 5.31 -11.61
CA GLN A 98 0.71 6.75 -11.77
C GLN A 98 2.01 7.56 -11.87
N LEU A 99 3.07 7.18 -11.14
CA LEU A 99 4.37 7.83 -11.26
C LEU A 99 4.98 7.63 -12.65
N VAL A 100 4.91 6.42 -13.20
CA VAL A 100 5.42 6.12 -14.54
C VAL A 100 4.62 6.85 -15.62
N GLU A 101 3.29 6.83 -15.53
CA GLU A 101 2.41 7.58 -16.45
C GLU A 101 2.68 9.09 -16.43
N MET A 102 2.95 9.66 -15.26
CA MET A 102 3.31 11.08 -15.15
C MET A 102 4.63 11.39 -15.86
N GLN A 103 5.66 10.54 -15.68
CA GLN A 103 6.94 10.71 -16.38
C GLN A 103 6.80 10.59 -17.90
N GLN A 104 5.97 9.65 -18.37
CA GLN A 104 5.66 9.51 -19.80
C GLN A 104 4.94 10.73 -20.36
N LYS A 105 3.95 11.27 -19.64
CA LYS A 105 3.23 12.50 -20.03
C LYS A 105 4.14 13.72 -20.08
N GLU A 106 5.02 13.91 -19.09
CA GLU A 106 6.01 15.00 -19.11
C GLU A 106 6.97 14.86 -20.30
N THR A 107 7.42 13.64 -20.58
CA THR A 107 8.29 13.34 -21.73
C THR A 107 7.57 13.62 -23.05
N LEU A 108 6.33 13.17 -23.21
CA LEU A 108 5.52 13.39 -24.41
C LEU A 108 5.22 14.87 -24.63
N ALA A 109 4.87 15.61 -23.58
CA ALA A 109 4.63 17.05 -23.65
C ALA A 109 5.89 17.81 -24.13
N MET A 110 7.08 17.45 -23.62
CA MET A 110 8.34 18.01 -24.10
C MET A 110 8.60 17.66 -25.57
N PHE A 111 8.29 16.44 -26.01
CA PHE A 111 8.39 16.07 -27.43
C PHE A 111 7.41 16.85 -28.30
N MET A 112 6.16 17.04 -27.86
CA MET A 112 5.16 17.82 -28.59
C MET A 112 5.56 19.29 -28.74
N ASP A 113 6.08 19.93 -27.69
CA ASP A 113 6.59 21.32 -27.75
C ASP A 113 7.73 21.44 -28.77
N LYS A 114 8.65 20.46 -28.81
CA LYS A 114 9.69 20.40 -29.85
C LYS A 114 9.12 20.21 -31.25
N LEU A 115 8.05 19.43 -31.40
CA LEU A 115 7.39 19.24 -32.70
C LEU A 115 6.69 20.52 -33.17
N GLU A 116 6.07 21.30 -32.27
CA GLU A 116 5.47 22.59 -32.62
C GLU A 116 6.51 23.59 -33.14
N ARG A 117 7.75 23.52 -32.63
CA ARG A 117 8.89 24.34 -33.09
C ARG A 117 9.77 23.65 -34.14
N LEU A 118 9.23 22.64 -34.84
CA LEU A 118 9.92 21.92 -35.93
C LEU A 118 10.69 22.82 -36.92
N PRO A 119 10.15 23.96 -37.38
CA PRO A 119 10.85 24.82 -38.34
C PRO A 119 12.06 25.54 -37.75
N GLU A 120 12.10 25.72 -36.42
CA GLU A 120 13.14 26.46 -35.69
C GLU A 120 14.26 25.54 -35.19
N LEU A 121 14.08 24.21 -35.27
CA LEU A 121 15.03 23.21 -34.82
C LEU A 121 16.26 23.14 -35.73
N SER A 122 17.45 23.17 -35.13
CA SER A 122 18.71 22.93 -35.85
C SER A 122 18.81 21.46 -36.31
N LYS A 123 19.61 21.19 -37.35
CA LYS A 123 19.85 19.81 -37.83
C LYS A 123 20.39 18.88 -36.73
N GLU A 124 21.24 19.39 -35.85
CA GLU A 124 21.84 18.65 -34.74
C GLU A 124 20.78 18.22 -33.71
N GLU A 125 19.84 19.09 -33.38
CA GLU A 125 18.74 18.76 -32.46
C GLU A 125 17.77 17.74 -33.07
N LEU A 126 17.55 17.81 -34.38
CA LEU A 126 16.71 16.88 -35.13
C LEU A 126 17.33 15.47 -35.17
N GLU A 127 18.65 15.38 -35.37
CA GLU A 127 19.41 14.13 -35.26
C GLU A 127 19.37 13.56 -33.84
N HIS A 128 19.52 14.39 -32.82
CA HIS A 128 19.45 13.96 -31.43
C HIS A 128 18.05 13.42 -31.07
N ILE A 129 16.97 14.05 -31.54
CA ILE A 129 15.60 13.54 -31.37
C ILE A 129 15.42 12.20 -32.09
N SER A 130 15.87 12.09 -33.35
CA SER A 130 15.82 10.86 -34.15
C SER A 130 16.55 9.69 -33.47
N GLN A 131 17.76 9.93 -32.94
CA GLN A 131 18.52 8.94 -32.17
C GLN A 131 17.79 8.52 -30.89
N LYS A 132 17.20 9.49 -30.17
CA LYS A 132 16.45 9.22 -28.94
C LYS A 132 15.22 8.37 -29.22
N VAL A 133 14.45 8.68 -30.27
CA VAL A 133 13.27 7.91 -30.70
C VAL A 133 13.67 6.50 -31.16
N ARG A 134 14.77 6.36 -31.92
CA ARG A 134 15.30 5.04 -32.31
C ARG A 134 15.68 4.15 -31.12
N LYS A 135 16.07 4.74 -29.97
CA LYS A 135 16.34 3.99 -28.72
C LYS A 135 15.07 3.56 -27.98
N PHE A 136 13.93 4.18 -28.24
CA PHE A 136 12.63 3.85 -27.61
C PHE A 136 11.78 2.90 -28.47
N ARG A 137 12.18 2.62 -29.71
CA ARG A 137 11.60 1.58 -30.57
C ARG A 137 12.29 0.24 -30.31
#